data_AF-A0A7R9R0R5-F1
#
_entry.id   AF-A0A7R9R0R5-F1
#
_cell.length_a   1.000
_cell.length_b   1.000
_cell.length_c   1.000
_cell.angle_alpha   90.00
_cell.angle_beta   90.00
_cell.angle_gamma   90.00
#
_symmetry.space_group_name_H-M   'P 1'
#
loop_
_entity.id
_entity.type
_entity.pdbx_description
1 polymer ?
#
loop_
_entity_poly.entity_id
_entity_poly.type
_entity_poly.pdbx_seq_one_letter_code
_entity_poly.pdbx_strand_id
1 'polypeptide(L)'
;MRVNVKVILGVVVVLAIVTLGIEPRNNGFYCNDQSIRHPFLALQIPLSQLMVTCFTLPIVIVVVIENMIKTMPQSAVKSIIYHNIIAFIFGLIINFLVVMLAKNMFGRLRPHTISFCNANHYCSEGNHNSN
;
A
#
# COMPACT_ATOMS: atom_id res chain seq x y z
N MET A 1 13.04 -16.39 -20.13
CA MET A 1 12.01 -17.02 -19.29
C MET A 1 10.65 -16.52 -19.79
N ARG A 2 9.86 -17.36 -20.47
CA ARG A 2 8.56 -16.91 -21.03
C ARG A 2 7.55 -16.87 -19.90
N VAL A 3 7.23 -15.68 -19.41
CA VAL A 3 6.23 -15.52 -18.35
C VAL A 3 4.85 -15.68 -18.97
N ASN A 4 4.10 -16.69 -18.51
CA ASN A 4 2.77 -16.99 -19.04
C ASN A 4 1.74 -16.00 -18.48
N VAL A 5 1.26 -15.09 -19.33
CA VAL A 5 0.25 -14.07 -18.97
C VAL A 5 -0.99 -14.69 -18.30
N LYS A 6 -1.37 -15.92 -18.70
CA LYS A 6 -2.50 -16.65 -18.09
C LYS A 6 -2.24 -17.02 -16.62
N VAL A 7 -1.02 -17.45 -16.28
CA VAL A 7 -0.63 -17.79 -14.90
C VAL A 7 -0.63 -16.53 -14.04
N ILE A 8 -0.05 -15.47 -14.58
CA ILE A 8 -0.04 -14.12 -14.02
C ILE A 8 -1.47 -13.64 -13.70
N LEU A 9 -2.38 -13.71 -14.68
CA LEU A 9 -3.77 -13.30 -14.52
C LEU A 9 -4.47 -14.13 -13.45
N GLY A 10 -4.24 -15.45 -13.45
CA GLY A 10 -4.77 -16.35 -12.43
C GLY A 10 -4.33 -15.96 -11.01
N VAL A 11 -3.04 -15.66 -10.82
CA VAL A 11 -2.51 -15.22 -9.50
C VAL A 11 -3.16 -13.92 -9.04
N VAL A 12 -3.28 -12.92 -9.92
CA VAL A 12 -3.93 -11.64 -9.56
C VAL A 12 -5.41 -11.82 -9.25
N VAL A 13 -6.14 -12.64 -10.02
CA VAL A 13 -7.56 -12.92 -9.75
C VAL A 13 -7.73 -13.62 -8.41
N VAL A 14 -6.91 -14.64 -8.11
CA VAL A 14 -6.94 -15.33 -6.82
C VAL A 14 -6.63 -14.36 -5.69
N LEU A 15 -5.58 -13.54 -5.81
CA LEU A 15 -5.25 -12.54 -4.80
C LEU A 15 -6.39 -11.53 -4.61
N ALA A 16 -6.99 -11.02 -5.68
CA ALA A 16 -8.09 -10.07 -5.61
C ALA A 16 -9.32 -10.65 -4.90
N ILE A 17 -9.71 -11.89 -5.20
CA ILE A 17 -10.82 -12.58 -4.52
C ILE A 17 -10.52 -12.71 -3.02
N VAL A 18 -9.31 -13.14 -2.66
CA VAL A 18 -8.89 -13.22 -1.27
C VAL A 18 -8.93 -11.84 -0.60
N THR A 19 -8.55 -10.78 -1.30
CA THR A 19 -8.55 -9.42 -0.74
C THR A 19 -9.95 -8.89 -0.45
N LEU A 20 -10.93 -9.23 -1.30
CA LEU A 20 -12.32 -8.81 -1.15
C LEU A 20 -13.10 -9.66 -0.14
N GLY A 21 -12.71 -10.93 0.05
CA GLY A 21 -13.39 -11.85 0.96
C GLY A 21 -12.95 -11.75 2.43
N ILE A 22 -11.87 -11.03 2.73
CA ILE A 22 -11.43 -10.84 4.11
C ILE A 22 -12.12 -9.59 4.65
N GLU A 23 -12.92 -9.77 5.70
CA GLU A 23 -13.44 -8.63 6.46
C GLU A 23 -12.31 -7.97 7.27
N PRO A 24 -12.32 -6.65 7.45
CA PRO A 24 -11.30 -5.97 8.23
C PRO A 24 -11.25 -6.55 9.65
N ARG A 25 -10.05 -6.98 10.06
CA ARG A 25 -9.81 -7.48 11.41
C ARG A 25 -10.08 -6.35 12.41
N ASN A 26 -11.24 -6.39 13.08
CA ASN A 26 -11.55 -5.48 14.17
C ASN A 26 -10.77 -5.89 15.42
N ASN A 27 -9.69 -5.17 15.70
CA ASN A 27 -8.96 -5.30 16.95
C ASN A 27 -9.51 -4.31 17.97
N GLY A 28 -9.81 -4.78 19.19
CA GLY A 28 -10.06 -3.90 20.33
C GLY A 28 -8.78 -3.16 20.73
N PHE A 29 -8.92 -2.10 21.53
CA PHE A 29 -7.80 -1.34 22.07
C PHE A 29 -7.91 -1.26 23.60
N TYR A 30 -6.76 -1.22 24.28
CA TYR A 30 -6.70 -1.08 25.73
C TYR A 30 -6.35 0.36 26.10
N CYS A 31 -7.01 0.88 27.12
CA CYS A 31 -6.75 2.23 27.61
C CYS A 31 -5.31 2.42 28.09
N ASN A 32 -4.67 1.38 28.64
CA ASN A 32 -3.29 1.44 29.11
C ASN A 32 -2.21 1.25 28.03
N ASP A 33 -2.57 1.08 26.76
CA ASP A 33 -1.60 0.92 25.69
C ASP A 33 -0.97 2.27 25.31
N GLN A 34 0.33 2.40 25.56
CA GLN A 34 1.10 3.60 25.25
C GLN A 34 1.34 3.78 23.75
N SER A 35 1.27 2.70 22.96
CA SER A 35 1.58 2.69 21.52
C SER A 35 0.57 3.48 20.67
N ILE A 36 -0.62 3.78 21.23
CA ILE A 36 -1.74 4.47 20.56
C ILE A 36 -2.05 5.85 21.17
N ARG A 37 -1.23 6.29 22.14
CA ARG A 37 -1.35 7.57 22.86
C ARG A 37 -0.38 8.64 22.34
N HIS A 38 0.29 8.41 21.21
CA HIS A 38 1.20 9.40 20.68
C HIS A 38 0.42 10.64 20.24
N PRO A 39 0.93 11.86 20.53
CA PRO A 39 0.28 13.07 20.09
C PRO A 39 0.22 13.11 18.57
N PHE A 40 -0.87 13.65 18.03
CA PHE A 40 -0.97 13.92 16.60
C PHE A 40 0.04 15.01 16.22
N LEU A 41 1.19 14.61 15.70
CA LEU A 41 2.08 15.54 15.02
C LEU A 41 1.50 15.80 13.62
N ALA A 42 1.24 17.07 13.31
CA ALA A 42 0.94 17.47 11.95
C ALA A 42 2.07 16.96 11.02
N LEU A 43 1.67 16.35 9.91
CA LEU A 43 2.58 15.68 8.98
C LEU A 43 3.70 16.64 8.56
N GLN A 44 4.97 16.35 8.90
CA GLN A 44 6.11 17.18 8.51
C GLN A 44 6.30 17.20 6.98
N ILE A 45 5.91 16.12 6.32
CA ILE A 45 5.88 16.02 4.85
C ILE A 45 4.43 16.17 4.41
N PRO A 46 4.03 17.26 3.74
CA PRO A 46 2.67 17.42 3.26
C PRO A 46 2.34 16.35 2.20
N LEU A 47 1.06 15.98 2.12
CA LEU A 47 0.56 14.99 1.17
C LEU A 47 0.93 15.30 -0.29
N SER A 48 1.05 16.59 -0.63
CA SER A 48 1.50 17.05 -1.95
C SER A 48 2.91 16.58 -2.29
N GLN A 49 3.86 16.67 -1.36
CA GLN A 49 5.23 16.21 -1.58
C GLN A 49 5.29 14.69 -1.76
N LEU A 50 4.52 13.94 -0.98
CA LEU A 50 4.42 12.49 -1.15
C LEU A 50 3.87 12.12 -2.53
N MET A 51 2.80 12.79 -2.98
CA MET A 51 2.24 12.57 -4.31
C MET A 51 3.27 12.89 -5.40
N VAL A 52 3.94 14.04 -5.31
CA VAL A 52 4.97 14.44 -6.28
C VAL A 52 6.05 13.37 -6.37
N THR A 53 6.62 12.92 -5.24
CA THR A 53 7.66 11.89 -5.24
C THR A 53 7.19 10.57 -5.87
N CYS A 54 5.95 10.15 -5.57
CA CYS A 54 5.35 8.95 -6.15
C CYS A 54 5.13 9.04 -7.67
N PHE A 55 4.93 10.24 -8.22
CA PHE A 55 4.79 10.44 -9.67
C PHE A 55 6.13 10.69 -10.37
N THR A 56 7.06 11.43 -9.76
CA THR A 56 8.36 11.75 -10.37
C THR A 56 9.23 10.52 -10.52
N LEU A 57 9.25 9.64 -9.51
CA LEU A 57 10.09 8.43 -9.52
C LEU A 57 9.77 7.47 -10.68
N PRO A 58 8.51 7.07 -10.96
CA PRO A 58 8.19 6.21 -12.10
C PRO A 58 8.46 6.89 -13.44
N ILE A 59 8.24 8.20 -13.56
CA ILE A 59 8.52 8.94 -14.80
C ILE A 59 10.04 8.89 -15.13
N VAL A 60 10.90 9.13 -14.14
CA VAL A 60 12.35 9.03 -14.33
C VAL A 60 12.76 7.62 -14.77
N ILE A 61 12.19 6.59 -14.15
CA ILE A 61 12.46 5.19 -14.53
C ILE A 61 12.09 4.93 -16.00
N VAL A 62 10.90 5.38 -16.44
CA VAL A 62 10.47 5.21 -17.84
C VAL A 62 11.41 5.93 -18.81
N VAL A 63 11.79 7.18 -18.52
CA VAL A 63 12.70 7.97 -19.37
C VAL A 63 14.08 7.32 -19.47
N VAL A 64 14.61 6.77 -18.37
CA VAL A 64 15.89 6.05 -18.39
C VAL A 64 15.78 4.79 -19.27
N ILE A 65 14.70 4.03 -19.12
CA ILE A 65 14.44 2.83 -19.93
C ILE A 65 14.35 3.18 -21.42
N GLU A 66 13.60 4.22 -21.78
CA GLU A 66 13.48 4.65 -23.18
C GLU A 66 14.82 5.08 -23.79
N ASN A 67 15.66 5.79 -23.04
CA ASN A 67 16.98 6.21 -23.53
C ASN A 67 17.94 5.04 -23.69
N MET A 68 17.88 4.03 -22.81
CA MET A 68 18.69 2.81 -22.94
C MET A 68 18.30 1.97 -24.16
N ILE A 69 17.01 1.96 -24.51
CA ILE A 69 16.44 1.15 -25.60
C ILE A 69 16.66 1.79 -26.99
N LYS A 70 16.90 3.10 -27.08
CA LYS A 70 17.21 3.81 -28.35
C LYS A 70 18.41 3.25 -29.11
N THR A 71 19.30 2.52 -28.44
CA THR A 71 20.50 1.91 -29.03
C THR A 71 20.21 0.63 -29.84
N MET A 72 18.96 0.15 -29.86
CA MET A 72 18.56 -1.13 -30.47
C MET A 72 17.68 -0.98 -31.73
N PRO A 73 17.66 -1.98 -32.64
CA PRO A 73 16.85 -1.95 -33.86
C PRO A 73 15.34 -1.96 -33.57
N GLN A 74 14.58 -1.09 -34.25
CA GLN A 74 13.18 -0.76 -33.94
C GLN A 74 12.19 -1.94 -33.88
N SER A 75 12.44 -3.04 -34.60
CA SER A 75 11.56 -4.21 -34.63
C SER A 75 11.62 -5.05 -33.35
N ALA A 76 12.81 -5.21 -32.77
CA ALA A 76 13.00 -5.91 -31.49
C ALA A 76 12.54 -5.03 -30.31
N VAL A 77 12.74 -3.72 -30.44
CA VAL A 77 12.39 -2.70 -29.44
C VAL A 77 10.90 -2.70 -29.10
N LYS A 78 10.01 -2.78 -30.09
CA LYS A 78 8.55 -2.79 -29.84
C LYS A 78 8.14 -3.97 -28.95
N SER A 79 8.56 -5.19 -29.29
CA SER A 79 8.21 -6.40 -28.54
C SER A 79 8.72 -6.34 -27.08
N ILE A 80 9.92 -5.84 -26.88
CA ILE A 80 10.55 -5.67 -25.57
C ILE A 80 9.80 -4.63 -24.72
N ILE A 81 9.43 -3.48 -25.31
CA ILE A 81 8.69 -2.43 -24.60
C ILE A 81 7.32 -2.94 -24.16
N TYR A 82 6.57 -3.59 -25.05
CA TYR A 82 5.26 -4.16 -24.70
C TYR A 82 5.38 -5.17 -23.55
N HIS A 83 6.39 -6.05 -23.58
CA HIS A 83 6.58 -7.03 -22.52
C HIS A 83 6.93 -6.36 -21.17
N ASN A 84 7.81 -5.36 -21.18
CA ASN A 84 8.21 -4.65 -19.96
C ASN A 84 7.08 -3.81 -19.36
N ILE A 85 6.29 -3.12 -20.19
CA ILE A 85 5.13 -2.35 -19.71
C ILE A 85 4.09 -3.27 -19.07
N ILE A 86 3.79 -4.41 -19.71
CA ILE A 86 2.84 -5.39 -19.17
C ILE A 86 3.35 -5.95 -17.84
N ALA A 87 4.64 -6.29 -17.74
CA ALA A 87 5.25 -6.78 -16.51
C ALA A 87 5.23 -5.72 -15.39
N PHE A 88 5.48 -4.45 -15.72
CA PHE A 88 5.46 -3.34 -14.77
C PHE A 88 4.06 -3.09 -14.20
N ILE A 89 3.04 -2.96 -15.06
CA ILE A 89 1.64 -2.76 -14.64
C ILE A 89 1.19 -3.93 -13.76
N PHE A 90 1.55 -5.15 -14.12
CA PHE A 90 1.22 -6.32 -13.33
C PHE A 90 1.87 -6.33 -11.95
N GLY A 91 3.16 -5.99 -11.87
CA GLY A 91 3.87 -5.85 -10.60
C GLY A 91 3.23 -4.78 -9.70
N LEU A 92 2.76 -3.69 -10.30
CA LEU A 92 2.05 -2.63 -9.58
C LEU A 92 0.71 -3.12 -9.01
N ILE A 93 -0.06 -3.89 -9.78
CA ILE A 93 -1.35 -4.48 -9.32
C ILE A 93 -1.11 -5.46 -8.18
N ILE A 94 -0.14 -6.38 -8.29
CA ILE A 94 0.18 -7.31 -7.20
C ILE A 94 0.57 -6.56 -5.95
N ASN A 95 1.50 -5.60 -6.06
CA ASN A 95 1.96 -4.84 -4.90
C ASN A 95 0.80 -4.12 -4.20
N PHE A 96 -0.10 -3.51 -5.00
CA PHE A 96 -1.30 -2.87 -4.47
C PHE A 96 -2.20 -3.85 -3.72
N LEU A 97 -2.49 -5.02 -4.30
CA LEU A 97 -3.30 -6.06 -3.66
C LEU A 97 -2.67 -6.58 -2.37
N VAL A 98 -1.37 -6.85 -2.38
CA VAL A 98 -0.63 -7.32 -1.19
C VAL A 98 -0.66 -6.29 -0.06
N VAL A 99 -0.47 -5.01 -0.37
CA VAL A 99 -0.55 -3.94 0.65
C VAL A 99 -1.97 -3.82 1.19
N MET A 100 -2.99 -3.97 0.35
CA MET A 100 -4.39 -3.95 0.78
C MET A 100 -4.70 -5.14 1.70
N LEU A 101 -4.30 -6.34 1.30
CA LEU A 101 -4.39 -7.55 2.11
C LEU A 101 -3.70 -7.37 3.46
N ALA A 102 -2.45 -6.90 3.46
CA ALA A 102 -1.69 -6.69 4.67
C ALA A 102 -2.39 -5.70 5.62
N LYS A 103 -2.88 -4.57 5.10
CA LYS A 103 -3.63 -3.60 5.91
C LYS A 103 -4.87 -4.24 6.55
N ASN A 104 -5.59 -5.03 5.78
CA ASN A 104 -6.82 -5.69 6.21
C ASN A 104 -6.57 -6.79 7.25
N MET A 105 -5.48 -7.56 7.07
CA MET A 105 -5.07 -8.62 7.99
C MET A 105 -4.51 -8.10 9.31
N PHE A 106 -3.64 -7.09 9.26
CA PHE A 106 -2.98 -6.59 10.47
C PHE A 106 -3.93 -5.77 11.34
N GLY A 107 -4.85 -4.99 10.74
CA GLY A 107 -5.87 -4.24 11.49
C GLY A 107 -5.31 -3.39 12.64
N ARG A 108 -4.05 -2.96 12.58
CA ARG A 108 -3.40 -2.23 13.67
C ARG A 108 -3.87 -0.78 13.67
N LEU A 109 -4.26 -0.31 14.86
CA LEU A 109 -4.58 1.09 15.09
C LEU A 109 -3.35 1.98 14.82
N ARG A 110 -3.58 3.17 14.29
CA ARG A 110 -2.50 4.14 14.08
C ARG A 110 -2.07 4.70 15.45
N PRO A 111 -0.78 5.01 15.65
CA PRO A 111 -0.28 5.48 16.94
C PRO A 111 -0.94 6.76 17.52
N HIS A 112 -1.64 7.54 16.68
CA HIS A 112 -2.30 8.79 17.05
C HIS A 112 -3.83 8.64 17.24
N THR A 113 -4.39 7.43 17.14
CA THR A 113 -5.85 7.23 17.09
C THR A 113 -6.58 7.78 18.32
N ILE A 114 -6.01 7.68 19.54
CA ILE A 114 -6.66 8.22 20.75
C ILE A 114 -6.75 9.75 20.70
N SER A 115 -5.69 10.43 20.27
CA SER A 115 -5.64 11.89 20.19
C SER A 115 -6.54 12.46 19.09
N PHE A 116 -6.63 11.77 17.95
CA PHE A 116 -7.37 12.24 16.79
C PHE A 116 -8.88 11.98 16.90
N CYS A 117 -9.25 10.81 17.44
CA CYS A 117 -10.65 10.40 17.60
C CYS A 117 -11.22 10.79 18.99
N ASN A 118 -10.42 11.44 19.84
CA ASN A 118 -10.77 11.77 21.22
C ASN A 118 -11.36 10.57 22.00
N ALA A 119 -10.72 9.40 21.88
CA ALA A 119 -11.18 8.16 22.50
C ALA A 119 -10.89 8.08 24.02
N ASN A 120 -10.43 9.18 24.62
CA ASN A 120 -10.14 9.30 26.06
C ASN A 120 -11.41 9.17 26.92
N HIS A 121 -12.58 9.60 26.42
CA HIS A 121 -13.85 9.54 27.14
C HIS A 121 -14.22 8.10 27.53
N TYR A 122 -14.05 7.15 26.60
CA TYR A 122 -14.29 5.71 26.84
C TYR A 122 -13.35 5.11 27.90
N CYS A 123 -12.18 5.71 28.10
CA CYS A 123 -11.22 5.27 29.11
C CYS A 123 -11.48 5.89 30.49
N SER A 124 -12.20 7.01 30.56
CA SER A 124 -12.55 7.66 31.82
C SER A 124 -13.72 6.97 32.51
N GLU A 125 -14.68 6.43 31.75
CA GLU A 125 -15.84 5.70 32.29
C GLU A 125 -15.46 4.35 32.92
N GLY A 126 -14.36 3.72 32.48
CA GLY A 126 -13.87 2.46 33.04
C GLY A 126 -13.14 2.58 34.39
N ASN A 127 -12.87 3.80 34.86
CA ASN A 127 -12.09 4.04 36.08
C ASN A 127 -12.96 4.26 37.35
N HIS A 128 -14.29 4.15 37.23
CA HIS A 128 -15.20 4.30 38.37
C HIS A 128 -15.51 2.99 39.12
N ASN A 129 -14.96 1.85 38.70
CA ASN A 129 -15.31 0.52 39.24
C ASN A 129 -14.09 -0.30 39.71
N SER A 130 -13.06 0.35 40.27
CA SER A 130 -12.00 -0.31 41.04
C SER A 130 -11.85 0.33 42.41
N ASN A 131 -12.89 0.17 43.23
CA ASN A 131 -12.82 0.13 44.69
C ASN A 131 -13.76 -0.98 45.16
#